data_AF-A0A3B3WMH5-F1
#
_entry.id   AF-A0A3B3WMH5-F1
#
_cell.length_a   1.000
_cell.length_b   1.000
_cell.length_c   1.000
_cell.angle_alpha   90.00
_cell.angle_beta   90.00
_cell.angle_gamma   90.00
#
_symmetry.space_group_name_H-M   'P 1'
#
loop_
_entity.id
_entity.type
_entity.pdbx_description
1 polymer ?
#
loop_
_entity_poly.entity_id
_entity_poly.type
_entity_poly.pdbx_seq_one_letter_code
_entity_poly.pdbx_strand_id
1 'polypeptide(L)'
;MFSCLFLLISFLNILRCFHVSACDYSCSDKPVITPSRLVVKFGDPASATCVACQQACLPLDESIISMEASLGYPDVNGTKVTWTVDQMTEWKIKPKCYYTTSANHQCCSDLPVTVYKPPESVSFSLNPSEPLTDGSKVTLQCDVLNVAPVANLIVTFYRGQTPLGQVKSNDTTKEPVSETFSLSYNTRKEDDGVQFWCEAKLELGAEGPQPPLVVKSEEVTATVYYGPQLKVPADPAPISITRGEPLHLICLAEGNPKPQYSWTLPSNKGHRSGTDLKIDSAGVQDGGQYVCTVSNNVNSVSVTFNVTVQENFIPFIIGAVVAAAVVILIAAGVIYSFYYKQNKMGKYQLKDVFRLGAMHPTTVPLC
;
A
#
# COMPACT_ATOMS: atom_id res chain seq x y z
N MET A 1 -58.57 40.39 54.75
CA MET A 1 -57.17 40.63 54.35
C MET A 1 -56.14 40.22 55.43
N PHE A 2 -56.45 39.24 56.31
CA PHE A 2 -55.54 38.80 57.40
C PHE A 2 -55.22 37.29 57.40
N SER A 3 -55.85 36.49 56.52
CA SER A 3 -55.62 35.03 56.46
C SER A 3 -54.42 34.63 55.58
N CYS A 4 -54.06 35.43 54.57
CA CYS A 4 -52.88 35.14 53.72
C CYS A 4 -51.53 35.46 54.38
N LEU A 5 -51.47 36.34 55.39
CA LEU A 5 -50.20 36.69 56.04
C LEU A 5 -49.67 35.57 56.95
N PHE A 6 -50.56 34.82 57.61
CA PHE A 6 -50.17 33.73 58.51
C PHE A 6 -49.69 32.48 57.75
N LEU A 7 -50.23 32.21 56.56
CA LEU A 7 -49.75 31.13 55.71
C LEU A 7 -48.36 31.42 55.12
N LEU A 8 -48.04 32.68 54.80
CA LEU A 8 -46.70 33.07 54.34
C LEU A 8 -45.63 32.97 55.46
N ILE A 9 -45.99 33.34 56.69
CA ILE A 9 -45.06 33.24 57.85
C ILE A 9 -44.85 31.77 58.27
N SER A 10 -45.86 30.92 58.08
CA SER A 10 -45.75 29.46 58.27
C SER A 10 -44.82 28.81 57.24
N PHE A 11 -44.95 29.16 55.95
CA PHE A 11 -44.06 28.66 54.90
C PHE A 11 -42.60 29.15 55.03
N LEU A 12 -42.38 30.39 55.48
CA LEU A 12 -41.03 30.92 55.74
C LEU A 12 -40.32 30.23 56.93
N ASN A 13 -41.07 29.67 57.89
CA ASN A 13 -40.50 28.88 58.98
C ASN A 13 -40.27 27.40 58.60
N ILE A 14 -41.07 26.85 57.67
CA ILE A 14 -40.86 25.49 57.12
C ILE A 14 -39.64 25.46 56.18
N LEU A 15 -39.38 26.53 55.42
CA LEU A 15 -38.18 26.69 54.60
C LEU A 15 -36.88 26.85 55.42
N ARG A 16 -36.95 27.15 56.72
CA ARG A 16 -35.78 27.19 57.61
C ARG A 16 -35.35 25.82 58.15
N CYS A 17 -36.14 24.76 57.94
CA CYS A 17 -35.86 23.43 58.51
C CYS A 17 -35.36 22.38 57.51
N PHE A 18 -35.13 22.74 56.25
CA PHE A 18 -34.46 21.87 55.27
C PHE A 18 -33.14 22.49 54.82
N HIS A 19 -32.21 22.63 55.76
CA HIS A 19 -30.81 22.82 55.40
C HIS A 19 -30.25 21.45 54.99
N VAL A 20 -30.56 21.01 53.76
CA VAL A 20 -29.80 19.91 53.13
C VAL A 20 -28.37 20.43 53.03
N SER A 21 -27.45 19.89 53.82
CA SER A 21 -26.04 20.31 53.76
C SER A 21 -25.50 19.92 52.38
N ALA A 22 -25.31 20.91 51.51
CA ALA A 22 -24.66 20.69 50.23
C ALA A 22 -23.21 20.27 50.47
N CYS A 23 -22.71 19.30 49.69
CA CYS A 23 -21.31 18.90 49.71
C CYS A 23 -20.39 20.09 49.41
N ASP A 24 -19.47 20.38 50.32
CA ASP A 24 -18.34 21.26 50.07
C ASP A 24 -17.17 20.47 49.46
N TYR A 25 -16.76 20.86 48.26
CA TYR A 25 -15.63 20.26 47.54
C TYR A 25 -14.31 21.01 47.75
N SER A 26 -14.35 22.14 48.47
CA SER A 26 -13.26 23.10 48.69
C SER A 26 -12.85 23.22 50.15
N CYS A 27 -13.24 22.27 51.00
CA CYS A 27 -12.89 22.30 52.41
C CYS A 27 -11.36 22.14 52.62
N SER A 28 -10.86 22.67 53.74
CA SER A 28 -9.42 22.66 54.05
C SER A 28 -8.84 21.27 54.35
N ASP A 29 -9.66 20.34 54.86
CA ASP A 29 -9.25 18.97 55.21
C ASP A 29 -10.01 17.95 54.35
N LYS A 30 -9.71 17.97 53.05
CA LYS A 30 -10.48 17.27 52.03
C LYS A 30 -10.27 15.74 52.08
N PRO A 31 -11.33 14.92 51.89
CA PRO A 31 -11.18 13.48 51.77
C PRO A 31 -10.20 13.09 50.66
N VAL A 32 -9.24 12.21 50.96
CA VAL A 32 -8.22 11.75 50.01
C VAL A 32 -8.51 10.30 49.62
N ILE A 33 -8.75 10.05 48.33
CA ILE A 33 -9.11 8.72 47.80
C ILE A 33 -7.91 8.11 47.08
N THR A 34 -7.64 6.83 47.36
CA THR A 34 -6.59 6.02 46.76
C THR A 34 -7.17 4.70 46.23
N PRO A 35 -7.06 4.41 44.91
CA PRO A 35 -6.43 5.26 43.89
C PRO A 35 -7.27 6.52 43.59
N SER A 36 -6.66 7.55 43.01
CA SER A 36 -7.32 8.81 42.66
C SER A 36 -8.28 8.69 41.48
N ARG A 37 -8.13 7.64 40.67
CA ARG A 37 -9.03 7.22 39.59
C ARG A 37 -9.03 5.70 39.53
N LEU A 38 -10.19 5.12 39.24
CA LEU A 38 -10.36 3.68 39.15
C LEU A 38 -10.81 3.28 37.74
N VAL A 39 -10.11 2.31 37.14
CA VAL A 39 -10.50 1.68 35.87
C VAL A 39 -10.76 0.21 36.15
N VAL A 40 -11.96 -0.26 35.84
CA VAL A 40 -12.41 -1.62 36.18
C VAL A 40 -13.19 -2.22 35.03
N LYS A 41 -12.94 -3.48 34.73
CA LYS A 41 -13.68 -4.21 33.70
C LYS A 41 -15.08 -4.52 34.23
N PHE A 42 -16.10 -4.43 33.38
CA PHE A 42 -17.45 -4.82 33.75
C PHE A 42 -17.49 -6.28 34.26
N GLY A 43 -18.09 -6.47 35.43
CA GLY A 43 -18.20 -7.75 36.14
C GLY A 43 -17.04 -8.06 37.10
N ASP A 44 -15.90 -7.36 37.00
CA ASP A 44 -14.76 -7.61 37.89
C ASP A 44 -14.95 -6.92 39.26
N PRO A 45 -14.35 -7.46 40.34
CA PRO A 45 -14.35 -6.81 41.65
C PRO A 45 -13.48 -5.55 41.65
N ALA A 46 -13.80 -4.61 42.55
CA ALA A 46 -13.08 -3.36 42.70
C ALA A 46 -13.08 -2.89 44.16
N SER A 47 -12.03 -2.18 44.55
CA SER A 47 -11.96 -1.52 45.85
C SER A 47 -11.21 -0.20 45.79
N ALA A 48 -11.62 0.76 46.62
CA ALA A 48 -10.88 2.00 46.83
C ALA A 48 -10.87 2.35 48.32
N THR A 49 -9.82 3.03 48.75
CA THR A 49 -9.69 3.51 50.13
C THR A 49 -9.79 5.02 50.17
N CYS A 50 -10.52 5.55 51.13
CA CYS A 50 -10.63 6.97 51.39
C CYS A 50 -10.18 7.28 52.80
N VAL A 51 -9.34 8.30 52.96
CA VAL A 51 -9.09 8.95 54.25
C VAL A 51 -9.99 10.17 54.30
N ALA A 52 -11.03 10.15 55.12
CA ALA A 52 -12.08 11.16 55.09
C ALA A 52 -11.61 12.53 55.59
N CYS A 53 -10.78 12.56 56.63
CA CYS A 53 -10.15 13.77 57.15
C CYS A 53 -8.87 13.42 57.91
N GLN A 54 -8.02 14.42 58.16
CA GLN A 54 -6.89 14.32 59.10
C GLN A 54 -7.30 14.69 60.53
N GLN A 55 -8.03 15.80 60.70
CA GLN A 55 -8.39 16.37 62.01
C GLN A 55 -9.80 16.97 62.06
N ALA A 56 -10.32 17.49 60.95
CA ALA A 56 -11.57 18.28 60.94
C ALA A 56 -12.84 17.49 61.30
N CYS A 57 -12.76 16.16 61.23
CA CYS A 57 -13.83 15.22 61.60
C CYS A 57 -13.60 14.60 62.99
N LEU A 58 -12.69 15.14 63.80
CA LEU A 58 -12.50 14.72 65.18
C LEU A 58 -13.24 15.65 66.15
N PRO A 59 -13.85 15.12 67.23
CA PRO A 59 -13.85 13.71 67.62
C PRO A 59 -14.87 12.89 66.80
N LEU A 60 -14.55 11.60 66.56
CA LEU A 60 -15.27 10.77 65.58
C LEU A 60 -16.72 10.49 65.97
N ASP A 61 -17.03 10.48 67.26
CA ASP A 61 -18.36 10.26 67.82
C ASP A 61 -19.36 11.38 67.49
N GLU A 62 -18.86 12.56 67.10
CA GLU A 62 -19.67 13.70 66.66
C GLU A 62 -19.70 13.88 65.14
N SER A 63 -19.04 12.99 64.38
CA SER A 63 -18.91 13.09 62.93
C SER A 63 -19.50 11.87 62.21
N ILE A 64 -20.03 12.08 61.01
CA ILE A 64 -20.48 11.00 60.13
C ILE A 64 -19.45 10.86 59.03
N ILE A 65 -18.90 9.66 58.85
CA ILE A 65 -17.92 9.36 57.79
C ILE A 65 -18.45 8.18 56.99
N SER A 66 -18.50 8.33 55.67
CA SER A 66 -18.92 7.23 54.79
C SER A 66 -18.48 7.44 53.34
N MET A 67 -18.74 6.42 52.52
CA MET A 67 -18.65 6.48 51.08
C MET A 67 -19.98 6.08 50.47
N GLU A 68 -20.60 7.02 49.75
CA GLU A 68 -21.89 6.86 49.09
C GLU A 68 -21.69 6.44 47.64
N ALA A 69 -22.32 5.33 47.23
CA ALA A 69 -22.32 4.86 45.84
C ALA A 69 -23.60 4.05 45.59
N SER A 70 -24.00 3.91 44.33
CA SER A 70 -25.14 3.08 43.92
C SER A 70 -24.85 1.57 44.01
N LEU A 71 -23.58 1.18 44.16
CA LEU A 71 -23.14 -0.21 44.24
C LEU A 71 -21.93 -0.31 45.19
N GLY A 72 -21.82 -1.47 45.86
CA GLY A 72 -20.76 -1.76 46.82
C GLY A 72 -21.13 -1.36 48.25
N TYR A 73 -20.23 -1.69 49.17
CA TYR A 73 -20.40 -1.43 50.61
C TYR A 73 -19.16 -0.73 51.17
N PRO A 74 -19.34 0.30 52.01
CA PRO A 74 -18.25 0.92 52.75
C PRO A 74 -17.97 0.15 54.05
N ASP A 75 -16.69 -0.10 54.32
CA ASP A 75 -16.18 -0.55 55.61
C ASP A 75 -15.42 0.59 56.28
N VAL A 76 -15.91 1.06 57.44
CA VAL A 76 -15.39 2.25 58.13
C VAL A 76 -14.55 1.83 59.32
N ASN A 77 -13.30 2.28 59.35
CA ASN A 77 -12.37 2.06 60.45
C ASN A 77 -11.65 3.38 60.81
N GLY A 78 -12.15 4.05 61.85
CA GLY A 78 -11.68 5.38 62.24
C GLY A 78 -11.98 6.42 61.16
N THR A 79 -10.96 7.17 60.73
CA THR A 79 -11.07 8.15 59.63
C THR A 79 -10.97 7.51 58.24
N LYS A 80 -10.71 6.20 58.15
CA LYS A 80 -10.50 5.50 56.88
C LYS A 80 -11.76 4.72 56.49
N VAL A 81 -12.16 4.86 55.23
CA VAL A 81 -13.26 4.10 54.61
C VAL A 81 -12.69 3.24 53.50
N THR A 82 -12.96 1.94 53.52
CA THR A 82 -12.64 1.02 52.43
C THR A 82 -13.93 0.66 51.72
N TRP A 83 -14.09 1.14 50.49
CA TRP A 83 -15.26 0.82 49.67
C TRP A 83 -14.94 -0.37 48.77
N THR A 84 -15.79 -1.40 48.81
CA THR A 84 -15.60 -2.66 48.07
C THR A 84 -16.83 -2.98 47.23
N VAL A 85 -16.59 -3.45 46.01
CA VAL A 85 -17.58 -3.94 45.05
C VAL A 85 -17.16 -5.34 44.62
N ASP A 86 -18.02 -6.33 44.83
CA ASP A 86 -17.69 -7.71 44.46
C ASP A 86 -17.79 -7.95 42.94
N GLN A 87 -18.73 -7.28 42.26
CA GLN A 87 -18.88 -7.31 40.80
C GLN A 87 -19.34 -5.95 40.28
N MET A 88 -18.55 -5.34 39.39
CA MET A 88 -18.90 -4.03 38.83
C MET A 88 -19.95 -4.13 37.72
N THR A 89 -21.22 -3.85 38.05
CA THR A 89 -22.35 -3.94 37.10
C THR A 89 -22.98 -2.60 36.73
N GLU A 90 -22.42 -1.48 37.22
CA GLU A 90 -23.00 -0.14 37.04
C GLU A 90 -22.05 0.78 36.22
N TRP A 91 -22.43 1.10 34.98
CA TRP A 91 -21.60 1.87 34.05
C TRP A 91 -21.41 3.34 34.46
N LYS A 92 -22.38 3.90 35.19
CA LYS A 92 -22.44 5.32 35.54
C LYS A 92 -22.17 5.59 37.03
N ILE A 93 -21.51 4.65 37.70
CA ILE A 93 -21.21 4.77 39.14
C ILE A 93 -20.39 6.02 39.45
N LYS A 94 -20.78 6.73 40.51
CA LYS A 94 -20.10 7.93 41.02
C LYS A 94 -19.92 7.82 42.53
N PRO A 95 -18.96 7.02 43.01
CA PRO A 95 -18.70 6.89 44.43
C PRO A 95 -18.18 8.21 45.00
N LYS A 96 -18.71 8.60 46.16
CA LYS A 96 -18.38 9.85 46.83
C LYS A 96 -18.00 9.56 48.27
N CYS A 97 -16.77 9.89 48.63
CA CYS A 97 -16.33 9.85 50.02
C CYS A 97 -16.62 11.19 50.68
N TYR A 98 -17.13 11.16 51.91
CA TYR A 98 -17.43 12.38 52.64
C TYR A 98 -17.28 12.21 54.16
N TYR A 99 -17.17 13.34 54.84
CA TYR A 99 -17.46 13.45 56.26
C TYR A 99 -18.38 14.62 56.55
N THR A 100 -19.19 14.51 57.59
CA THR A 100 -20.10 15.56 58.08
C THR A 100 -19.79 15.83 59.54
N THR A 101 -19.58 17.10 59.87
CA THR A 101 -19.28 17.57 61.23
C THR A 101 -20.54 17.90 62.02
N SER A 102 -20.40 18.09 63.34
CA SER A 102 -21.50 18.53 64.22
C SER A 102 -22.08 19.90 63.86
N ALA A 103 -21.32 20.74 63.15
CA ALA A 103 -21.79 22.00 62.56
C ALA A 103 -22.66 21.80 61.29
N ASN A 104 -22.99 20.55 60.95
CA ASN A 104 -23.73 20.16 59.75
C ASN A 104 -23.04 20.60 58.44
N HIS A 105 -21.71 20.72 58.47
CA HIS A 105 -20.88 20.98 57.31
C HIS A 105 -20.33 19.66 56.79
N GLN A 106 -20.62 19.36 55.52
CA GLN A 106 -20.23 18.11 54.85
C GLN A 106 -19.16 18.39 53.79
N CYS A 107 -18.00 17.76 53.92
CA CYS A 107 -16.94 17.84 52.92
C CYS A 107 -16.83 16.55 52.11
N CYS A 108 -16.65 16.67 50.79
CA CYS A 108 -16.76 15.57 49.84
C CYS A 108 -15.60 15.51 48.84
N SER A 109 -15.28 14.28 48.42
CA SER A 109 -14.46 13.98 47.24
C SER A 109 -15.13 12.88 46.41
N ASP A 110 -15.19 13.07 45.10
CA ASP A 110 -15.69 12.07 44.17
C ASP A 110 -14.54 11.19 43.68
N LEU A 111 -14.78 9.88 43.54
CA LEU A 111 -13.88 8.95 42.87
C LEU A 111 -14.29 8.83 41.40
N PRO A 112 -13.46 9.28 40.44
CA PRO A 112 -13.69 9.02 39.03
C PRO A 112 -13.53 7.53 38.73
N VAL A 113 -14.63 6.87 38.34
CA VAL A 113 -14.63 5.47 37.92
C VAL A 113 -14.89 5.38 36.42
N THR A 114 -14.08 4.58 35.73
CA THR A 114 -14.30 4.17 34.34
C THR A 114 -14.52 2.67 34.31
N VAL A 115 -15.77 2.28 34.08
CA VAL A 115 -16.12 0.88 33.81
C VAL A 115 -15.95 0.63 32.33
N TYR A 116 -15.21 -0.42 31.96
CA TYR A 116 -14.91 -0.71 30.57
C TYR A 116 -15.29 -2.13 30.17
N LYS A 117 -15.52 -2.32 28.87
CA LYS A 117 -15.66 -3.62 28.23
C LYS A 117 -14.95 -3.57 26.86
N PRO A 118 -14.02 -4.50 26.60
CA PRO A 118 -13.38 -4.58 25.28
C PRO A 118 -14.42 -4.89 24.19
N PRO A 119 -14.15 -4.51 22.93
CA PRO A 119 -14.99 -4.91 21.81
C PRO A 119 -15.24 -6.41 21.78
N GLU A 120 -16.48 -6.79 21.48
CA GLU A 120 -16.85 -8.20 21.31
C GLU A 120 -16.31 -8.76 19.99
N SER A 121 -16.40 -7.97 18.93
CA SER A 121 -15.83 -8.27 17.63
C SER A 121 -15.48 -6.98 16.89
N VAL A 122 -14.53 -7.10 15.97
CA VAL A 122 -14.14 -6.05 15.04
C VAL A 122 -14.17 -6.65 13.64
N SER A 123 -14.94 -6.09 12.72
CA SER A 123 -14.99 -6.54 11.33
C SER A 123 -14.64 -5.41 10.38
N PHE A 124 -14.08 -5.77 9.22
CA PHE A 124 -13.66 -4.83 8.20
C PHE A 124 -14.40 -5.12 6.90
N SER A 125 -14.80 -4.07 6.20
CA SER A 125 -15.41 -4.17 4.88
C SER A 125 -15.07 -2.97 4.00
N LEU A 126 -15.22 -3.18 2.68
CA LEU A 126 -15.02 -2.16 1.66
C LEU A 126 -16.37 -1.79 1.05
N ASN A 127 -16.61 -0.48 0.91
CA ASN A 127 -17.80 0.06 0.27
C ASN A 127 -17.43 1.07 -0.83
N PRO A 128 -17.67 0.78 -2.13
CA PRO A 128 -18.34 -0.42 -2.65
C PRO A 128 -17.51 -1.69 -2.44
N SER A 129 -18.19 -2.84 -2.46
CA SER A 129 -17.53 -4.14 -2.42
C SER A 129 -16.69 -4.38 -3.67
N GLU A 130 -15.68 -5.23 -3.54
CA GLU A 130 -14.74 -5.59 -4.61
C GLU A 130 -15.42 -6.17 -5.86
N PRO A 131 -14.78 -6.09 -7.06
CA PRO A 131 -13.46 -5.52 -7.33
C PRO A 131 -13.45 -4.00 -7.47
N LEU A 132 -12.37 -3.37 -7.02
CA LEU A 132 -12.16 -1.92 -7.12
C LEU A 132 -11.49 -1.57 -8.46
N THR A 133 -11.47 -0.29 -8.83
CA THR A 133 -10.80 0.22 -10.03
C THR A 133 -9.70 1.20 -9.63
N ASP A 134 -8.58 1.23 -10.34
CA ASP A 134 -7.50 2.19 -10.11
C ASP A 134 -7.99 3.66 -10.16
N GLY A 135 -7.60 4.45 -9.17
CA GLY A 135 -8.00 5.85 -9.02
C GLY A 135 -9.43 6.10 -8.52
N SER A 136 -10.17 5.05 -8.18
CA SER A 136 -11.51 5.19 -7.58
C SER A 136 -11.43 5.54 -6.09
N LYS A 137 -12.50 6.13 -5.57
CA LYS A 137 -12.62 6.47 -4.16
C LYS A 137 -13.47 5.41 -3.46
N VAL A 138 -12.87 4.70 -2.50
CA VAL A 138 -13.52 3.67 -1.69
C VAL A 138 -13.66 4.13 -0.24
N THR A 139 -14.67 3.62 0.45
CA THR A 139 -14.84 3.80 1.89
C THR A 139 -14.46 2.52 2.61
N LEU A 140 -13.45 2.62 3.47
CA LEU A 140 -13.06 1.56 4.39
C LEU A 140 -13.98 1.63 5.60
N GLN A 141 -14.67 0.53 5.92
CA GLN A 141 -15.59 0.44 7.05
C GLN A 141 -15.06 -0.54 8.09
N CYS A 142 -15.09 -0.12 9.35
CA CYS A 142 -14.68 -0.92 10.49
C CYS A 142 -15.82 -0.92 11.50
N ASP A 143 -16.46 -2.07 11.68
CA ASP A 143 -17.57 -2.24 12.62
C ASP A 143 -17.01 -2.77 13.94
N VAL A 144 -17.25 -2.03 15.02
CA VAL A 144 -16.82 -2.40 16.38
C VAL A 144 -18.06 -2.64 17.23
N LEU A 145 -18.24 -3.87 17.72
CA LEU A 145 -19.45 -4.26 18.43
C LEU A 145 -19.29 -4.23 19.96
N ASN A 146 -20.33 -3.73 20.64
CA ASN A 146 -20.54 -3.82 22.09
C ASN A 146 -19.35 -3.38 22.97
N VAL A 147 -18.69 -2.28 22.59
CA VAL A 147 -17.53 -1.70 23.28
C VAL A 147 -17.95 -0.59 24.24
N ALA A 148 -17.26 -0.48 25.38
CA ALA A 148 -17.50 0.58 26.36
C ALA A 148 -16.21 1.03 27.09
N PRO A 149 -16.04 2.33 27.38
CA PRO A 149 -16.77 3.45 26.80
C PRO A 149 -16.25 3.76 25.39
N VAL A 150 -17.14 4.06 24.45
CA VAL A 150 -16.77 4.30 23.04
C VAL A 150 -15.93 5.58 22.85
N ALA A 151 -16.08 6.58 23.73
CA ALA A 151 -15.29 7.81 23.72
C ALA A 151 -13.76 7.57 23.87
N ASN A 152 -13.37 6.46 24.48
CA ASN A 152 -11.97 6.07 24.69
C ASN A 152 -11.44 5.14 23.58
N LEU A 153 -12.28 4.81 22.59
CA LEU A 153 -11.92 3.95 21.49
C LEU A 153 -11.19 4.74 20.40
N ILE A 154 -10.11 4.14 19.88
CA ILE A 154 -9.37 4.64 18.73
C ILE A 154 -9.34 3.52 17.68
N VAL A 155 -9.96 3.76 16.53
CA VAL A 155 -9.93 2.82 15.40
C VAL A 155 -8.86 3.26 14.43
N THR A 156 -7.94 2.36 14.09
CA THR A 156 -6.87 2.61 13.13
C THR A 156 -7.06 1.73 11.90
N PHE A 157 -7.03 2.33 10.72
CA PHE A 157 -7.11 1.63 9.44
C PHE A 157 -5.72 1.33 8.89
N TYR A 158 -5.55 0.17 8.26
CA TYR A 158 -4.28 -0.31 7.73
C TYR A 158 -4.38 -0.75 6.27
N ARG A 159 -3.27 -0.54 5.56
CA ARG A 159 -2.95 -1.12 4.24
C ARG A 159 -1.67 -1.94 4.39
N GLY A 160 -1.78 -3.26 4.38
CA GLY A 160 -0.70 -4.16 4.75
C GLY A 160 -0.26 -3.88 6.18
N GLN A 161 0.96 -3.38 6.36
CA GLN A 161 1.46 -2.95 7.67
C GLN A 161 1.44 -1.42 7.87
N THR A 162 1.01 -0.67 6.86
CA THR A 162 1.05 0.80 6.86
C THR A 162 -0.23 1.38 7.45
N PRO A 163 -0.17 2.18 8.53
CA PRO A 163 -1.34 2.86 9.06
C PRO A 163 -1.79 3.97 8.10
N LEU A 164 -3.09 4.01 7.79
CA LEU A 164 -3.70 5.00 6.90
C LEU A 164 -4.25 6.20 7.67
N GLY A 165 -4.82 5.95 8.85
CA GLY A 165 -5.43 7.00 9.66
C GLY A 165 -6.17 6.45 10.86
N GLN A 166 -6.48 7.34 11.79
CA GLN A 166 -7.22 7.04 13.01
C GLN A 166 -8.55 7.78 13.03
N VAL A 167 -9.60 7.09 13.47
CA VAL A 167 -10.94 7.64 13.66
C VAL A 167 -11.35 7.39 15.11
N LYS A 168 -12.02 8.38 15.70
CA LYS A 168 -12.57 8.31 17.06
C LYS A 168 -14.06 8.58 17.01
N SER A 169 -14.79 8.08 17.99
CA SER A 169 -16.21 8.38 18.15
C SER A 169 -16.39 9.76 18.78
N ASN A 170 -17.50 10.43 18.42
CA ASN A 170 -17.98 11.61 19.13
C ASN A 170 -19.02 11.23 20.21
N ASP A 171 -19.42 9.96 20.28
CA ASP A 171 -20.34 9.48 21.29
C ASP A 171 -19.64 9.44 22.66
N THR A 172 -20.34 9.94 23.68
CA THR A 172 -19.88 10.04 25.07
C THR A 172 -20.58 9.03 25.98
N THR A 173 -21.36 8.12 25.39
CA THR A 173 -22.06 7.03 26.07
C THR A 173 -21.05 6.14 26.81
N LYS A 174 -21.38 5.82 28.06
CA LYS A 174 -20.55 4.98 28.92
C LYS A 174 -20.91 3.51 28.82
N GLU A 175 -22.16 3.22 28.46
CA GLU A 175 -22.66 1.88 28.20
C GLU A 175 -22.08 1.29 26.89
N PRO A 176 -22.19 -0.04 26.70
CA PRO A 176 -21.76 -0.70 25.47
C PRO A 176 -22.52 -0.21 24.24
N VAL A 177 -21.78 0.22 23.22
CA VAL A 177 -22.30 0.66 21.93
C VAL A 177 -21.64 -0.12 20.80
N SER A 178 -22.37 -0.30 19.72
CA SER A 178 -21.85 -0.81 18.44
C SER A 178 -21.84 0.33 17.43
N GLU A 179 -20.68 0.60 16.84
CA GLU A 179 -20.48 1.74 15.93
C GLU A 179 -19.63 1.35 14.71
N THR A 180 -19.97 1.93 13.56
CA THR A 180 -19.23 1.78 12.31
C THR A 180 -18.36 3.00 12.07
N PHE A 181 -17.05 2.78 12.01
CA PHE A 181 -16.06 3.80 11.68
C PHE A 181 -15.76 3.77 10.18
N SER A 182 -15.63 4.93 9.55
CA SER A 182 -15.41 5.03 8.10
C SER A 182 -14.21 5.92 7.76
N LEU A 183 -13.36 5.46 6.84
CA LEU A 183 -12.24 6.23 6.29
C LEU A 183 -12.28 6.19 4.76
N SER A 184 -12.17 7.35 4.12
CA SER A 184 -12.12 7.41 2.66
C SER A 184 -10.70 7.22 2.14
N TYR A 185 -10.55 6.40 1.10
CA TYR A 185 -9.27 6.02 0.53
C TYR A 185 -9.34 6.05 -1.00
N ASN A 186 -8.27 6.51 -1.65
CA ASN A 186 -8.14 6.49 -3.11
C ASN A 186 -7.32 5.26 -3.51
N THR A 187 -7.92 4.39 -4.31
CA THR A 187 -7.34 3.13 -4.76
C THR A 187 -6.23 3.37 -5.76
N ARG A 188 -5.26 2.46 -5.77
CA ARG A 188 -4.13 2.45 -6.70
C ARG A 188 -3.91 1.06 -7.27
N LYS A 189 -3.32 0.94 -8.46
CA LYS A 189 -2.94 -0.36 -9.04
C LYS A 189 -2.02 -1.17 -8.11
N GLU A 190 -1.19 -0.52 -7.28
CA GLU A 190 -0.32 -1.21 -6.32
C GLU A 190 -1.06 -1.76 -5.09
N ASP A 191 -2.36 -1.47 -4.97
CA ASP A 191 -3.22 -2.03 -3.92
C ASP A 191 -3.77 -3.41 -4.30
N ASP A 192 -3.60 -3.85 -5.55
CA ASP A 192 -4.01 -5.19 -5.99
C ASP A 192 -3.23 -6.28 -5.23
N GLY A 193 -3.96 -7.20 -4.60
CA GLY A 193 -3.39 -8.24 -3.74
C GLY A 193 -2.92 -7.75 -2.37
N VAL A 194 -3.13 -6.47 -2.02
CA VAL A 194 -2.78 -5.93 -0.69
C VAL A 194 -3.93 -6.14 0.29
N GLN A 195 -3.58 -6.50 1.52
CA GLN A 195 -4.53 -6.70 2.60
C GLN A 195 -4.91 -5.38 3.28
N PHE A 196 -6.19 -5.14 3.49
CA PHE A 196 -6.73 -4.05 4.30
C PHE A 196 -7.40 -4.62 5.55
N TRP A 197 -7.25 -3.91 6.66
CA TRP A 197 -7.81 -4.30 7.96
C TRP A 197 -7.90 -3.07 8.87
N CYS A 198 -8.58 -3.24 10.00
CA CYS A 198 -8.63 -2.25 11.05
C CYS A 198 -8.36 -2.87 12.42
N GLU A 199 -7.92 -2.04 13.37
CA GLU A 199 -7.92 -2.42 14.78
C GLU A 199 -8.61 -1.38 15.63
N ALA A 200 -9.25 -1.86 16.69
CA ALA A 200 -9.89 -1.06 17.70
C ALA A 200 -9.05 -1.12 18.99
N LYS A 201 -8.49 0.03 19.37
CA LYS A 201 -7.68 0.20 20.58
C LYS A 201 -8.48 0.97 21.63
N LEU A 202 -8.65 0.39 22.81
CA LEU A 202 -9.32 1.05 23.94
C LEU A 202 -8.29 1.69 24.87
N GLU A 203 -8.26 3.03 24.91
CA GLU A 203 -7.25 3.84 25.60
C GLU A 203 -7.80 4.39 26.93
N LEU A 204 -7.44 3.73 28.03
CA LEU A 204 -8.01 3.97 29.37
C LEU A 204 -7.06 4.69 30.33
N GLY A 205 -5.88 5.11 29.87
CA GLY A 205 -4.84 5.75 30.68
C GLY A 205 -3.97 4.77 31.48
N ALA A 206 -3.14 5.32 32.38
CA ALA A 206 -2.14 4.55 33.13
C ALA A 206 -2.75 3.59 34.17
N GLU A 207 -3.93 3.92 34.71
CA GLU A 207 -4.65 3.06 35.65
C GLU A 207 -5.45 1.95 34.96
N GLY A 208 -5.55 1.99 33.62
CA GLY A 208 -6.13 0.92 32.82
C GLY A 208 -5.19 -0.27 32.62
N PRO A 209 -5.67 -1.34 31.97
CA PRO A 209 -4.86 -2.52 31.66
C PRO A 209 -3.66 -2.13 30.77
N GLN A 210 -2.49 -2.67 31.11
CA GLN A 210 -1.24 -2.52 30.35
C GLN A 210 -0.74 -3.89 29.88
N PRO A 211 -0.46 -4.08 28.57
CA PRO A 211 -0.61 -3.09 27.49
C PRO A 211 -2.09 -2.74 27.18
N PRO A 212 -2.37 -1.62 26.49
CA PRO A 212 -3.72 -1.25 26.09
C PRO A 212 -4.42 -2.35 25.30
N LEU A 213 -5.73 -2.45 25.45
CA LEU A 213 -6.54 -3.48 24.80
C LEU A 213 -6.69 -3.17 23.31
N VAL A 214 -6.28 -4.11 22.47
CA VAL A 214 -6.35 -4.02 21.00
C VAL A 214 -7.05 -5.25 20.46
N VAL A 215 -8.08 -5.04 19.65
CA VAL A 215 -8.78 -6.10 18.89
C VAL A 215 -8.66 -5.78 17.41
N LYS A 216 -8.18 -6.74 16.61
CA LYS A 216 -7.98 -6.60 15.17
C LYS A 216 -9.11 -7.26 14.38
N SER A 217 -9.44 -6.70 13.23
CA SER A 217 -10.32 -7.34 12.26
C SER A 217 -9.61 -8.47 11.52
N GLU A 218 -10.39 -9.24 10.76
CA GLU A 218 -9.84 -10.05 9.68
C GLU A 218 -9.25 -9.15 8.58
N GLU A 219 -8.31 -9.71 7.82
CA GLU A 219 -7.62 -9.06 6.71
C GLU A 219 -8.33 -9.36 5.39
N VAL A 220 -8.73 -8.30 4.68
CA VAL A 220 -9.41 -8.39 3.37
C VAL A 220 -8.41 -8.07 2.26
N THR A 221 -8.17 -9.02 1.35
CA THR A 221 -7.24 -8.82 0.23
C THR A 221 -7.96 -8.09 -0.90
N ALA A 222 -7.54 -6.86 -1.20
CA ALA A 222 -8.18 -6.04 -2.21
C ALA A 222 -7.84 -6.51 -3.63
N THR A 223 -8.87 -6.66 -4.47
CA THR A 223 -8.73 -6.83 -5.92
C THR A 223 -8.91 -5.48 -6.62
N VAL A 224 -7.89 -4.99 -7.32
CA VAL A 224 -7.93 -3.70 -8.04
C VAL A 224 -7.73 -3.92 -9.53
N TYR A 225 -8.72 -3.52 -10.31
CA TYR A 225 -8.68 -3.55 -11.77
C TYR A 225 -8.01 -2.30 -12.34
N TYR A 226 -7.07 -2.53 -13.26
CA TYR A 226 -6.35 -1.50 -13.99
C TYR A 226 -6.05 -1.96 -15.42
N GLY A 227 -6.02 -1.01 -16.34
CA GLY A 227 -5.78 -1.25 -17.76
C GLY A 227 -4.36 -1.77 -18.05
N PRO A 228 -4.12 -2.41 -19.21
CA PRO A 228 -2.82 -2.96 -19.51
C PRO A 228 -1.76 -1.86 -19.67
N GLN A 229 -0.60 -2.06 -19.06
CA GLN A 229 0.58 -1.21 -19.16
C GLN A 229 1.67 -1.96 -19.91
N LEU A 230 2.02 -1.48 -21.10
CA LEU A 230 3.05 -2.07 -21.94
C LEU A 230 4.42 -1.94 -21.26
N LYS A 231 5.17 -3.04 -21.21
CA LYS A 231 6.59 -3.07 -20.80
C LYS A 231 7.55 -2.79 -21.95
N VAL A 232 7.01 -2.41 -23.10
CA VAL A 232 7.74 -2.07 -24.33
C VAL A 232 7.70 -0.55 -24.47
N PRO A 233 8.77 0.11 -24.99
CA PRO A 233 8.73 1.53 -25.30
C PRO A 233 7.55 1.87 -26.22
N ALA A 234 6.97 3.06 -26.05
CA ALA A 234 5.85 3.53 -26.87
C ALA A 234 6.20 3.54 -28.37
N ASP A 235 7.44 3.91 -28.70
CA ASP A 235 8.00 3.90 -30.05
C ASP A 235 9.25 3.01 -30.10
N PRO A 236 9.09 1.70 -30.38
CA PRO A 236 10.22 0.80 -30.58
C PRO A 236 11.10 1.26 -31.75
N ALA A 237 12.42 1.08 -31.62
CA ALA A 237 13.35 1.36 -32.71
C ALA A 237 13.02 0.50 -33.96
N PRO A 238 13.22 1.03 -35.18
CA PRO A 238 13.02 0.25 -36.40
C PRO A 238 13.91 -0.99 -36.42
N ILE A 239 13.33 -2.13 -36.82
CA ILE A 239 14.01 -3.42 -36.87
C ILE A 239 14.37 -3.70 -38.33
N SER A 240 15.67 -3.79 -38.64
CA SER A 240 16.15 -4.18 -39.97
C SER A 240 16.73 -5.58 -39.92
N ILE A 241 16.19 -6.49 -40.73
CA ILE A 241 16.68 -7.87 -40.88
C ILE A 241 16.93 -8.20 -42.35
N THR A 242 17.77 -9.19 -42.60
CA THR A 242 18.07 -9.69 -43.94
C THR A 242 17.09 -10.79 -44.31
N ARG A 243 16.75 -10.90 -45.61
CA ARG A 243 15.93 -12.00 -46.13
C ARG A 243 16.51 -13.35 -45.67
N GLY A 244 15.65 -14.18 -45.10
CA GLY A 244 16.00 -15.51 -44.60
C GLY A 244 16.26 -15.56 -43.10
N GLU A 245 16.51 -14.42 -42.44
CA GLU A 245 16.70 -14.34 -40.99
C GLU A 245 15.36 -14.47 -40.22
N PRO A 246 15.38 -14.99 -38.99
CA PRO A 246 14.19 -15.09 -38.16
C PRO A 246 13.78 -13.72 -37.58
N LEU A 247 12.48 -13.43 -37.58
CA LEU A 247 11.88 -12.27 -36.90
C LEU A 247 11.19 -12.74 -35.62
N HIS A 248 11.53 -12.10 -34.50
CA HIS A 248 10.87 -12.35 -33.21
C HIS A 248 10.49 -11.01 -32.56
N LEU A 249 9.19 -10.75 -32.47
CA LEU A 249 8.63 -9.57 -31.82
C LEU A 249 7.99 -9.98 -30.50
N ILE A 250 8.31 -9.26 -29.42
CA ILE A 250 7.79 -9.54 -28.08
C ILE A 250 6.96 -8.34 -27.63
N CYS A 251 5.75 -8.61 -27.16
CA CYS A 251 4.82 -7.64 -26.60
C CYS A 251 4.40 -8.13 -25.22
N LEU A 252 4.87 -7.43 -24.18
CA LEU A 252 4.54 -7.75 -22.79
C LEU A 252 3.79 -6.58 -22.17
N ALA A 253 2.73 -6.89 -21.44
CA ALA A 253 2.00 -5.93 -20.63
C ALA A 253 1.60 -6.54 -19.28
N GLU A 254 1.44 -5.68 -18.29
CA GLU A 254 0.79 -5.99 -17.01
C GLU A 254 -0.60 -5.38 -16.96
N GLY A 255 -1.56 -6.09 -16.41
CA GLY A 255 -2.91 -5.61 -16.23
C GLY A 255 -3.68 -6.57 -15.34
N ASN A 256 -4.62 -6.05 -14.55
CA ASN A 256 -5.56 -6.84 -13.81
C ASN A 256 -6.98 -6.43 -14.21
N PRO A 257 -7.85 -7.35 -14.67
CA PRO A 257 -7.61 -8.76 -14.98
C PRO A 257 -6.54 -8.98 -16.05
N LYS A 258 -5.99 -10.20 -16.08
CA LYS A 258 -4.94 -10.61 -17.02
C LYS A 258 -5.32 -10.26 -18.47
N PRO A 259 -4.48 -9.49 -19.19
CA PRO A 259 -4.83 -9.01 -20.51
C PRO A 259 -4.72 -10.07 -21.61
N GLN A 260 -5.45 -9.83 -22.69
CA GLN A 260 -5.42 -10.61 -23.94
C GLN A 260 -4.59 -9.89 -25.00
N TYR A 261 -3.97 -10.67 -25.91
CA TYR A 261 -3.03 -10.17 -26.91
C TYR A 261 -3.53 -10.48 -28.33
N SER A 262 -3.46 -9.49 -29.22
CA SER A 262 -3.78 -9.60 -30.64
C SER A 262 -2.75 -8.85 -31.48
N TRP A 263 -2.17 -9.53 -32.46
CA TRP A 263 -1.21 -8.99 -33.41
C TRP A 263 -1.89 -8.77 -34.75
N THR A 264 -1.79 -7.56 -35.29
CA THR A 264 -2.14 -7.24 -36.68
C THR A 264 -0.86 -7.28 -37.52
N LEU A 265 -0.84 -8.16 -38.52
CA LEU A 265 0.32 -8.36 -39.41
C LEU A 265 0.25 -7.37 -40.60
N PRO A 266 1.40 -7.05 -41.23
CA PRO A 266 1.44 -6.18 -42.40
C PRO A 266 0.69 -6.79 -43.59
N SER A 267 0.30 -5.93 -44.54
CA SER A 267 -0.29 -6.32 -45.83
C SER A 267 -1.58 -7.16 -45.74
N ASN A 268 -2.42 -6.91 -44.72
CA ASN A 268 -3.69 -7.63 -44.49
C ASN A 268 -3.53 -9.16 -44.33
N LYS A 269 -2.37 -9.63 -43.86
CA LYS A 269 -2.11 -11.06 -43.59
C LYS A 269 -2.91 -11.63 -42.39
N GLY A 270 -3.84 -10.84 -41.84
CA GLY A 270 -4.73 -11.24 -40.76
C GLY A 270 -4.19 -10.93 -39.38
N HIS A 271 -4.69 -11.68 -38.39
CA HIS A 271 -4.38 -11.49 -36.98
C HIS A 271 -3.80 -12.77 -36.36
N ARG A 272 -2.93 -12.60 -35.37
CA ARG A 272 -2.41 -13.71 -34.54
C ARG A 272 -2.57 -13.37 -33.06
N SER A 273 -2.69 -14.38 -32.22
CA SER A 273 -2.75 -14.22 -30.76
C SER A 273 -1.46 -14.74 -30.14
N GLY A 274 -1.06 -14.12 -29.03
CA GLY A 274 0.15 -14.50 -28.28
C GLY A 274 0.92 -13.29 -27.79
N THR A 275 1.73 -13.48 -26.76
CA THR A 275 2.64 -12.45 -26.23
C THR A 275 3.80 -12.14 -27.18
N ASP A 276 4.15 -13.10 -28.03
CA ASP A 276 5.21 -12.97 -29.02
C ASP A 276 4.73 -13.40 -30.41
N LEU A 277 5.39 -12.83 -31.42
CA LEU A 277 5.21 -13.17 -32.82
C LEU A 277 6.54 -13.63 -33.40
N LYS A 278 6.58 -14.87 -33.91
CA LYS A 278 7.75 -15.48 -34.55
C LYS A 278 7.51 -15.76 -36.03
N ILE A 279 8.51 -15.47 -36.84
CA ILE A 279 8.63 -15.84 -38.26
C ILE A 279 10.02 -16.44 -38.44
N ASP A 280 10.11 -17.72 -38.75
CA ASP A 280 11.41 -18.44 -38.78
C ASP A 280 12.31 -18.01 -39.95
N SER A 281 11.73 -17.59 -41.07
CA SER A 281 12.46 -17.11 -42.23
C SER A 281 11.69 -15.96 -42.89
N ALA A 282 12.16 -14.73 -42.68
CA ALA A 282 11.48 -13.53 -43.16
C ALA A 282 11.73 -13.29 -44.66
N GLY A 283 10.66 -13.03 -45.42
CA GLY A 283 10.75 -12.55 -46.79
C GLY A 283 10.48 -11.05 -46.90
N VAL A 284 10.70 -10.48 -48.09
CA VAL A 284 10.50 -9.04 -48.36
C VAL A 284 9.06 -8.61 -48.07
N GLN A 285 8.10 -9.49 -48.32
CA GLN A 285 6.67 -9.29 -48.01
C GLN A 285 6.35 -9.24 -46.51
N ASP A 286 7.25 -9.67 -45.64
CA ASP A 286 7.10 -9.60 -44.18
C ASP A 286 7.60 -8.25 -43.63
N GLY A 287 8.18 -7.39 -44.47
CA GLY A 287 8.42 -6.00 -44.13
C GLY A 287 7.12 -5.21 -43.97
N GLY A 288 7.04 -4.37 -42.94
CA GLY A 288 5.90 -3.50 -42.69
C GLY A 288 5.67 -3.21 -41.21
N GLN A 289 4.47 -2.71 -40.91
CA GLN A 289 4.05 -2.38 -39.55
C GLN A 289 3.35 -3.58 -38.91
N TYR A 290 3.85 -3.99 -37.75
CA TYR A 290 3.21 -4.98 -36.89
C TYR A 290 2.63 -4.27 -35.68
N VAL A 291 1.32 -4.40 -35.45
CA VAL A 291 0.65 -3.77 -34.33
C VAL A 291 0.29 -4.83 -33.30
N CYS A 292 0.85 -4.74 -32.09
CA CYS A 292 0.38 -5.52 -30.96
C CYS A 292 -0.67 -4.70 -30.21
N THR A 293 -1.88 -5.24 -30.10
CA THR A 293 -2.97 -4.70 -29.28
C THR A 293 -3.17 -5.59 -28.07
N VAL A 294 -3.14 -4.97 -26.89
CA VAL A 294 -3.29 -5.62 -25.60
C VAL A 294 -4.48 -5.02 -24.87
N SER A 295 -5.42 -5.85 -24.44
CA SER A 295 -6.68 -5.38 -23.84
C SER A 295 -7.12 -6.21 -22.65
N ASN A 296 -7.83 -5.54 -21.73
CA ASN A 296 -8.64 -6.20 -20.71
C ASN A 296 -10.01 -5.50 -20.62
N ASN A 297 -10.81 -5.83 -19.60
CA ASN A 297 -12.13 -5.24 -19.39
C ASN A 297 -12.09 -3.76 -18.96
N VAL A 298 -10.91 -3.19 -18.68
CA VAL A 298 -10.74 -1.77 -18.31
C VAL A 298 -10.47 -0.93 -19.55
N ASN A 299 -9.42 -1.26 -20.32
CA ASN A 299 -9.07 -0.56 -21.55
C ASN A 299 -8.23 -1.42 -22.51
N SER A 300 -7.81 -0.81 -23.62
CA SER A 300 -6.93 -1.40 -24.64
C SER A 300 -5.79 -0.44 -24.97
N VAL A 301 -4.59 -0.98 -25.14
CA VAL A 301 -3.38 -0.26 -25.53
C VAL A 301 -2.70 -0.98 -26.69
N SER A 302 -1.97 -0.25 -27.54
CA SER A 302 -1.29 -0.84 -28.69
C SER A 302 0.11 -0.28 -28.88
N VAL A 303 1.00 -1.08 -29.47
CA VAL A 303 2.36 -0.69 -29.87
C VAL A 303 2.65 -1.15 -31.29
N THR A 304 3.36 -0.33 -32.05
CA THR A 304 3.68 -0.59 -33.46
C THR A 304 5.17 -0.85 -33.63
N PHE A 305 5.52 -1.99 -34.24
CA PHE A 305 6.88 -2.33 -34.64
C PHE A 305 7.06 -2.10 -36.14
N ASN A 306 8.07 -1.33 -36.51
CA ASN A 306 8.43 -1.08 -37.90
C ASN A 306 9.54 -2.03 -38.31
N VAL A 307 9.23 -2.97 -39.21
CA VAL A 307 10.18 -4.00 -39.68
C VAL A 307 10.53 -3.77 -41.14
N THR A 308 11.82 -3.73 -41.44
CA THR A 308 12.37 -3.63 -42.80
C THR A 308 13.17 -4.89 -43.13
N VAL A 309 12.79 -5.59 -44.21
CA VAL A 309 13.50 -6.78 -44.69
C VAL A 309 14.33 -6.42 -45.91
N GLN A 310 15.65 -6.52 -45.80
CA GLN A 310 16.60 -6.18 -46.86
C GLN A 310 17.05 -7.43 -47.63
N GLU A 311 17.27 -7.29 -48.94
CA GLU A 311 17.91 -8.35 -49.72
C GLU A 311 19.43 -8.29 -49.59
N ASN A 312 20.08 -9.45 -49.49
CA ASN A 312 21.52 -9.54 -49.42
C ASN A 312 22.13 -9.66 -50.83
N PHE A 313 22.52 -8.53 -51.42
CA PHE A 313 23.19 -8.50 -52.73
C PHE A 313 24.70 -8.77 -52.67
N ILE A 314 25.30 -8.88 -51.48
CA ILE A 314 26.73 -9.12 -51.30
C ILE A 314 27.25 -10.32 -52.12
N PRO A 315 26.62 -11.52 -52.10
CA PRO A 315 27.10 -12.64 -52.91
C PRO A 315 27.03 -12.39 -54.42
N PHE A 316 26.01 -11.68 -54.91
CA PHE A 316 25.91 -11.30 -56.32
C PHE A 316 26.99 -10.30 -56.72
N ILE A 317 27.28 -9.31 -55.86
CA ILE A 317 28.33 -8.32 -56.09
C ILE A 317 29.70 -9.00 -56.12
N ILE A 318 29.99 -9.89 -55.16
CA ILE A 318 31.24 -10.67 -55.15
C ILE A 318 31.35 -11.51 -56.43
N GLY A 319 30.29 -12.20 -56.82
CA GLY A 319 30.25 -12.97 -58.07
C GLY A 319 30.54 -12.13 -59.31
N ALA A 320 29.93 -10.95 -59.42
CA ALA A 320 30.14 -10.03 -60.53
C ALA A 320 31.58 -9.47 -60.56
N VAL A 321 32.15 -9.12 -59.40
CA VAL A 321 33.53 -8.64 -59.29
C VAL A 321 34.53 -9.73 -59.67
N VAL A 322 34.32 -10.96 -59.19
CA VAL A 322 35.17 -12.12 -59.55
C VAL A 322 35.08 -12.40 -61.05
N ALA A 323 33.88 -12.41 -61.63
CA ALA A 323 33.69 -12.59 -63.07
C ALA A 323 34.38 -11.50 -63.89
N ALA A 324 34.24 -10.22 -63.49
CA ALA A 324 34.91 -9.11 -64.14
C ALA A 324 36.43 -9.23 -64.07
N ALA A 325 36.99 -9.61 -62.91
CA ALA A 325 38.43 -9.84 -62.76
C ALA A 325 38.93 -10.96 -63.68
N VAL A 326 38.18 -12.06 -63.81
CA VAL A 326 38.51 -13.16 -64.75
C VAL A 326 38.48 -12.67 -66.20
N VAL A 327 37.48 -11.89 -66.60
CA VAL A 327 37.40 -11.31 -67.95
C VAL A 327 38.58 -10.38 -68.22
N ILE A 328 38.97 -9.55 -67.25
CA ILE A 328 40.14 -8.66 -67.36
C ILE A 328 41.43 -9.47 -67.53
N LEU A 329 41.62 -10.55 -66.76
CA LEU A 329 42.78 -11.42 -66.89
C LEU A 329 42.85 -12.12 -68.25
N ILE A 330 41.71 -12.59 -68.77
CA ILE A 330 41.62 -13.19 -70.10
C ILE A 330 41.95 -12.14 -71.17
N ALA A 331 41.36 -10.95 -71.09
CA ALA A 331 41.64 -9.87 -72.03
C ALA A 331 43.12 -9.45 -71.99
N ALA A 332 43.71 -9.32 -70.80
CA ALA A 332 45.14 -9.05 -70.64
C ALA A 332 46.00 -10.17 -71.25
N GLY A 333 45.63 -11.43 -71.07
CA GLY A 333 46.29 -12.58 -71.70
C GLY A 333 46.19 -12.55 -73.23
N VAL A 334 45.03 -12.19 -73.79
CA VAL A 334 44.83 -12.05 -75.24
C VAL A 334 45.65 -10.88 -75.79
N ILE A 335 45.61 -9.71 -75.13
CA ILE A 335 46.42 -8.54 -75.50
C ILE A 335 47.91 -8.89 -75.46
N TYR A 336 48.36 -9.56 -74.40
CA TYR A 336 49.74 -10.02 -74.26
C TYR A 336 50.13 -10.99 -75.38
N SER A 337 49.24 -11.93 -75.74
CA SER A 337 49.44 -12.85 -76.86
C SER A 337 49.55 -12.12 -78.20
N PHE A 338 48.69 -11.13 -78.47
CA PHE A 338 48.77 -10.29 -79.67
C PHE A 338 50.06 -9.47 -79.70
N TYR A 339 50.45 -8.86 -78.59
CA TYR A 339 51.72 -8.14 -78.46
C TYR A 339 52.92 -9.05 -78.74
N TYR A 340 52.94 -10.23 -78.11
CA TYR A 340 53.98 -11.24 -78.31
C TYR A 340 54.03 -11.75 -79.76
N LYS A 341 52.86 -11.96 -80.40
CA LYS A 341 52.76 -12.39 -81.81
C LYS A 341 53.22 -11.31 -82.78
N GLN A 342 52.92 -10.03 -82.51
CA GLN A 342 53.29 -8.91 -83.38
C GLN A 342 54.80 -8.64 -83.33
N ASN A 343 55.44 -8.76 -82.16
CA ASN A 343 56.89 -8.60 -82.03
C ASN A 343 57.74 -9.76 -82.61
N LYS A 344 57.14 -10.92 -82.94
CA LYS A 344 57.86 -12.04 -83.56
C LYS A 344 57.85 -12.03 -85.10
N MET A 345 57.10 -11.14 -85.75
CA MET A 345 57.12 -10.97 -87.22
C MET A 345 58.15 -9.92 -87.65
N GLY A 346 59.43 -10.20 -87.38
CA GLY A 346 60.56 -9.47 -87.96
C GLY A 346 60.77 -9.85 -89.43
N LYS A 347 60.92 -8.85 -90.30
CA LYS A 347 61.27 -9.01 -91.73
C LYS A 347 62.67 -9.63 -91.88
N TYR A 348 62.82 -10.69 -92.67
CA TYR A 348 64.12 -11.18 -93.17
C TYR A 348 64.42 -10.55 -94.55
N GLN A 349 65.61 -9.95 -94.71
CA GLN A 349 66.15 -9.46 -95.99
C GLN A 349 67.29 -10.39 -96.42
N LEU A 350 67.37 -10.71 -97.72
CA LEU A 350 68.25 -11.73 -98.30
C LEU A 350 69.07 -11.10 -99.44
N LYS A 351 70.40 -11.01 -99.27
CA LYS A 351 71.53 -10.82 -100.23
C LYS A 351 72.73 -10.26 -99.47
N ASP A 352 74.00 -10.61 -99.69
CA ASP A 352 74.72 -11.52 -100.59
C ASP A 352 76.16 -11.63 -100.03
N VAL A 353 76.96 -12.57 -100.54
CA VAL A 353 78.42 -12.50 -100.83
C VAL A 353 79.13 -13.81 -100.45
N PHE A 354 79.21 -14.71 -101.43
CA PHE A 354 80.33 -15.65 -101.57
C PHE A 354 81.48 -14.93 -102.29
N ARG A 355 82.71 -14.99 -101.77
CA ARG A 355 83.92 -15.26 -102.56
C ARG A 355 85.02 -15.91 -101.71
N LEU A 356 85.53 -17.01 -102.26
CA LEU A 356 86.62 -17.88 -101.81
C LEU A 356 87.98 -17.16 -101.66
N GLY A 357 88.87 -17.75 -100.84
CA GLY A 357 90.32 -17.65 -101.09
C GLY A 357 91.27 -18.01 -99.94
N ALA A 358 91.51 -19.32 -99.75
CA ALA A 358 92.79 -20.02 -99.49
C ALA A 358 93.74 -19.70 -98.30
N MET A 359 94.16 -20.80 -97.62
CA MET A 359 95.52 -21.19 -97.12
C MET A 359 96.21 -20.28 -96.06
N HIS A 360 96.95 -20.73 -95.03
CA HIS A 360 97.54 -22.00 -94.57
C HIS A 360 98.01 -21.80 -93.07
N PRO A 361 98.91 -22.59 -92.42
CA PRO A 361 98.56 -23.45 -91.28
C PRO A 361 99.36 -23.21 -89.96
N THR A 362 99.12 -24.11 -88.98
CA THR A 362 99.97 -24.50 -87.80
C THR A 362 100.19 -23.43 -86.71
N THR A 363 100.19 -23.68 -85.39
CA THR A 363 100.69 -24.78 -84.55
C THR A 363 100.04 -24.74 -83.14
N VAL A 364 99.96 -25.93 -82.52
CA VAL A 364 99.95 -26.36 -81.08
C VAL A 364 100.90 -25.53 -80.14
N PRO A 365 101.11 -25.80 -78.82
CA PRO A 365 100.44 -26.65 -77.80
C PRO A 365 100.44 -26.15 -76.30
N LEU A 366 99.85 -26.97 -75.40
CA LEU A 366 100.26 -27.37 -74.00
C LEU A 366 100.25 -26.30 -72.87
N CYS A 367 99.90 -26.61 -71.61
CA CYS A 367 99.97 -27.87 -70.84
C CYS A 367 98.64 -28.29 -70.18
#